data_AF-A0A970Y1S1-F1
#
_entry.id   AF-A0A970Y1S1-F1
#
_cell.length_a   1.000
_cell.length_b   1.000
_cell.length_c   1.000
_cell.angle_alpha   90.00
_cell.angle_beta   90.00
_cell.angle_gamma   90.00
#
_symmetry.space_group_name_H-M   'P 1'
#
loop_
_entity.id
_entity.type
_entity.pdbx_description
1 polymer ?
#
loop_
_entity_poly.entity_id
_entity_poly.type
_entity_poly.pdbx_seq_one_letter_code
_entity_poly.pdbx_strand_id
1 'polypeptide(L)'
;MSVFGIVSACFRKSWWLTVCGLISIFCLEMLTLYGPQLVKQAINMLATGHADPAALFRLVRTLVVLALGVAILRFFGRPMFMAFGRIVDRELREQFLQRVIGLPRTVSGKYSPGEIMARATYDIDNIQTA
;
A
#
# COMPACT_ATOMS: atom_id res chain seq x y z
N MET A 1 -7.27 -6.46 -26.80
CA MET A 1 -7.19 -6.89 -25.39
C MET A 1 -7.50 -5.68 -24.53
N SER A 2 -8.54 -5.73 -23.70
CA SER A 2 -8.91 -4.60 -22.83
C SER A 2 -7.89 -4.43 -21.71
N VAL A 3 -7.66 -3.18 -21.28
CA VAL A 3 -6.74 -2.82 -20.18
C VAL A 3 -7.08 -3.61 -18.89
N PHE A 4 -8.38 -3.81 -18.63
CA PHE A 4 -8.90 -4.62 -17.53
C PHE A 4 -8.42 -6.09 -17.55
N GLY A 5 -8.19 -6.68 -18.72
CA GLY A 5 -7.69 -8.05 -18.86
C GLY A 5 -6.25 -8.23 -18.39
N ILE A 6 -5.41 -7.22 -18.59
CA ILE A 6 -3.99 -7.25 -18.19
C ILE A 6 -3.90 -7.10 -16.65
N VAL A 7 -4.64 -6.13 -16.10
CA VAL A 7 -4.67 -5.89 -14.65
C VAL A 7 -5.21 -7.10 -13.90
N SER A 8 -6.29 -7.72 -14.38
CA SER A 8 -6.89 -8.90 -13.74
C SER A 8 -6.01 -10.16 -13.83
N ALA A 9 -5.24 -10.34 -14.91
CA ALA A 9 -4.26 -11.42 -15.02
C ALA A 9 -3.07 -11.21 -14.07
N CYS A 10 -2.57 -9.97 -13.97
CA CYS A 10 -1.50 -9.61 -13.03
C CYS A 10 -1.97 -9.76 -11.57
N PHE A 11 -3.19 -9.33 -11.28
CA PHE A 11 -3.85 -9.52 -9.99
C PHE A 11 -3.95 -11.00 -9.62
N ARG A 12 -4.33 -11.88 -10.55
CA ARG A 12 -4.42 -13.33 -10.30
C ARG A 12 -3.06 -13.97 -10.02
N LYS A 13 -1.97 -13.47 -10.60
CA LYS A 13 -0.62 -14.01 -10.36
C LYS A 13 -0.07 -13.66 -8.97
N SER A 14 -0.45 -12.50 -8.43
CA SER A 14 0.06 -11.97 -7.16
C SER A 14 -1.04 -11.74 -6.10
N TRP A 15 -2.19 -12.41 -6.23
CA TRP A 15 -3.38 -12.15 -5.43
C TRP A 15 -3.14 -12.28 -3.92
N TRP A 16 -2.31 -13.23 -3.50
CA TRP A 16 -1.98 -13.47 -2.10
C TRP A 16 -1.21 -12.29 -1.47
N LEU A 17 -0.25 -11.70 -2.18
CA LEU A 17 0.46 -10.50 -1.72
C LEU A 17 -0.49 -9.31 -1.60
N THR A 18 -1.40 -9.14 -2.56
CA THR A 18 -2.37 -8.04 -2.54
C THR A 18 -3.36 -8.18 -1.39
N VAL A 19 -3.88 -9.40 -1.17
CA VAL A 19 -4.79 -9.69 -0.06
C VAL A 19 -4.08 -9.52 1.29
N CYS A 20 -2.84 -10.02 1.44
CA CYS A 20 -2.06 -9.82 2.67
C CYS A 20 -1.77 -8.33 2.94
N GLY A 21 -1.41 -7.55 1.92
CA GLY A 21 -1.19 -6.11 2.04
C GLY A 21 -2.47 -5.37 2.45
N LEU A 22 -3.60 -5.72 1.82
CA LEU A 22 -4.90 -5.13 2.14
C LEU A 22 -5.34 -5.46 3.57
N ILE A 23 -5.22 -6.72 3.99
CA ILE A 23 -5.53 -7.16 5.36
C ILE A 23 -4.63 -6.41 6.36
N SER A 24 -3.34 -6.26 6.06
CA SER A 24 -2.42 -5.53 6.94
C SER A 24 -2.83 -4.06 7.12
N ILE A 25 -3.28 -3.38 6.07
CA ILE A 25 -3.78 -2.00 6.15
C ILE A 25 -5.07 -1.95 6.97
N PHE A 26 -6.00 -2.87 6.72
CA PHE A 26 -7.25 -2.92 7.47
C PHE A 26 -7.03 -3.18 8.97
N CYS A 27 -6.16 -4.14 9.32
CA CYS A 27 -5.78 -4.38 10.72
C CYS A 27 -5.10 -3.16 11.35
N LEU A 28 -4.23 -2.45 10.60
CA LEU A 28 -3.59 -1.24 11.07
C LEU A 28 -4.63 -0.16 11.44
N GLU A 29 -5.58 0.11 10.53
CA GLU A 29 -6.66 1.08 10.73
C GLU A 29 -7.48 0.76 11.99
N MET A 30 -7.84 -0.51 12.18
CA MET A 30 -8.54 -0.96 13.38
C MET A 30 -7.72 -0.71 14.65
N LEU A 31 -6.43 -1.07 14.66
CA LEU A 31 -5.55 -0.88 15.82
C LEU A 31 -5.38 0.61 16.17
N THR A 32 -5.22 1.48 15.16
CA THR A 32 -5.13 2.92 15.39
C THR A 32 -6.41 3.52 15.94
N LEU A 33 -7.58 2.96 15.58
CA LEU A 33 -8.87 3.37 16.14
C LEU A 33 -9.07 2.94 17.61
N TYR A 34 -8.40 1.86 18.05
CA TYR A 34 -8.40 1.43 19.45
C TYR A 34 -7.56 2.32 20.37
N GLY A 35 -6.54 3.00 19.85
CA GLY A 35 -5.67 3.91 20.61
C GLY A 35 -6.46 4.98 21.41
N PRO A 36 -7.34 5.77 20.76
CA PRO A 36 -8.19 6.76 21.43
C PRO A 36 -9.08 6.18 22.53
N GLN A 37 -9.57 4.94 22.38
CA GLN A 37 -10.40 4.30 23.39
C GLN A 37 -9.62 3.98 24.67
N LEU A 38 -8.37 3.54 24.53
CA LEU A 38 -7.48 3.31 25.68
C LEU A 38 -7.17 4.61 26.42
N VAL A 39 -6.89 5.70 25.69
CA VAL A 39 -6.67 7.02 26.28
C VAL A 39 -7.93 7.51 27.00
N LYS A 40 -9.11 7.31 26.42
CA LYS A 40 -10.40 7.63 27.05
C LYS A 40 -10.60 6.86 28.36
N GLN A 41 -10.28 5.57 28.41
CA GLN A 41 -10.36 4.77 29.63
C GLN A 41 -9.42 5.29 30.72
N ALA A 42 -8.19 5.68 30.34
CA ALA A 42 -7.25 6.29 31.27
C ALA A 42 -7.80 7.58 31.86
N ILE A 43 -8.27 8.50 31.02
CA ILE A 43 -8.86 9.78 31.45
C ILE A 43 -10.05 9.53 32.40
N ASN A 44 -10.92 8.58 32.08
CA ASN A 44 -12.07 8.24 32.93
C ASN A 44 -11.66 7.69 34.30
N MET A 45 -10.63 6.84 34.38
CA MET A 45 -10.11 6.31 35.65
C MET A 45 -9.49 7.40 36.53
N LEU A 46 -8.81 8.38 35.92
CA LEU A 46 -8.31 9.56 36.63
C LEU A 46 -9.45 10.47 37.11
N ALA A 47 -10.49 10.66 36.29
CA ALA A 47 -11.62 11.52 36.61
C ALA A 47 -12.52 10.98 37.74
N THR A 48 -12.63 9.66 37.90
CA THR A 48 -13.45 9.04 38.95
C THR A 48 -12.73 8.89 40.31
N GLY A 49 -11.50 9.40 40.44
CA GLY A 49 -10.74 9.39 41.69
C GLY A 49 -10.24 8.01 42.15
N HIS A 50 -10.47 6.95 41.37
CA HIS A 50 -10.02 5.58 41.64
C HIS A 50 -8.66 5.30 40.96
N ALA A 51 -7.73 6.24 41.08
CA ALA A 51 -6.41 6.15 40.47
C ALA A 51 -5.51 5.21 41.28
N ASP A 52 -5.77 3.90 41.20
CA ASP A 52 -4.81 2.89 41.63
C ASP A 52 -3.61 2.91 40.67
N PRO A 53 -2.39 3.21 41.15
CA PRO A 53 -1.19 3.22 40.33
C PRO A 53 -0.98 1.93 39.54
N ALA A 54 -1.40 0.78 40.09
CA ALA A 54 -1.27 -0.51 39.42
C ALA A 54 -2.25 -0.69 38.24
N ALA A 55 -3.43 -0.06 38.31
CA ALA A 55 -4.38 -0.03 37.19
C ALA A 55 -3.85 0.86 36.06
N LEU A 56 -3.32 2.04 36.40
CA LEU A 56 -2.76 2.99 35.44
C LEU A 56 -1.53 2.41 34.72
N PHE A 57 -0.65 1.73 35.46
CA PHE A 57 0.54 1.08 34.89
C PHE A 57 0.19 -0.04 33.91
N ARG A 58 -0.87 -0.83 34.19
CA ARG A 58 -1.39 -1.83 33.25
C ARG A 58 -1.89 -1.20 31.96
N LEU A 59 -2.54 -0.05 32.05
CA LEU A 59 -3.09 0.68 30.90
C LEU A 59 -1.99 1.31 30.03
N VAL A 60 -0.96 1.90 30.65
CA VAL A 60 0.22 2.39 29.91
C VAL A 60 0.93 1.24 29.21
N ARG A 61 1.11 0.10 29.90
CA ARG A 61 1.72 -1.10 29.30
C ARG A 61 0.93 -1.61 28.09
N THR A 62 -0.40 -1.69 28.17
CA THR A 62 -1.22 -2.11 27.03
C THR A 62 -1.11 -1.11 25.86
N LEU A 63 -1.05 0.18 26.15
CA LEU A 63 -0.86 1.22 25.14
C LEU A 63 0.49 1.09 24.44
N VAL A 64 1.58 0.86 25.18
CA VAL A 64 2.93 0.64 24.61
C VAL A 64 2.95 -0.61 23.74
N VAL A 65 2.38 -1.72 24.20
CA VAL A 65 2.30 -2.97 23.40
C VAL A 65 1.50 -2.74 22.12
N LEU A 66 0.37 -2.03 22.20
CA LEU A 66 -0.46 -1.70 21.05
C LEU A 66 0.31 -0.80 20.07
N ALA A 67 1.01 0.22 20.55
CA ALA A 67 1.83 1.12 19.73
C ALA A 67 2.98 0.39 19.03
N LEU A 68 3.63 -0.56 19.70
CA LEU A 68 4.63 -1.43 19.09
C LEU A 68 4.02 -2.32 18.00
N GLY A 69 2.83 -2.89 18.24
CA GLY A 69 2.08 -3.64 17.24
C GLY A 69 1.77 -2.81 15.99
N VAL A 70 1.27 -1.59 16.18
CA VAL A 70 1.04 -0.62 15.09
C VAL A 70 2.33 -0.33 14.34
N ALA A 71 3.45 -0.11 15.03
CA ALA A 71 4.73 0.19 14.40
C ALA A 71 5.23 -0.97 13.52
N ILE A 72 5.14 -2.21 14.02
CA ILE A 72 5.48 -3.43 13.27
C ILE A 72 4.58 -3.57 12.04
N LEU A 73 3.25 -3.52 12.22
CA LEU A 73 2.32 -3.62 11.10
C LEU A 73 2.54 -2.51 10.06
N ARG A 74 2.88 -1.30 10.50
CA ARG A 74 3.17 -0.19 9.59
C ARG A 74 4.47 -0.41 8.81
N PHE A 75 5.48 -0.97 9.46
CA PHE A 75 6.76 -1.30 8.83
C PHE A 75 6.63 -2.41 7.78
N PHE A 76 5.88 -3.47 8.06
CA PHE A 76 5.72 -4.60 7.14
C PHE A 76 4.59 -4.40 6.11
N GLY A 77 3.49 -3.74 6.48
CA GLY A 77 2.32 -3.55 5.63
C GLY A 77 2.57 -2.62 4.44
N ARG A 78 3.28 -1.50 4.65
CA ARG A 78 3.62 -0.54 3.60
C ARG A 78 4.38 -1.16 2.41
N PRO A 79 5.51 -1.87 2.61
CA PRO A 79 6.26 -2.47 1.51
C PRO A 79 5.49 -3.60 0.83
N MET A 80 4.64 -4.35 1.52
CA MET A 80 3.76 -5.36 0.90
C MET A 80 2.78 -4.72 -0.08
N PHE A 81 2.15 -3.61 0.29
CA PHE A 81 1.25 -2.90 -0.62
C PHE A 81 2.01 -2.29 -1.82
N MET A 82 3.17 -1.66 -1.57
CA MET A 82 4.00 -1.11 -2.64
C MET A 82 4.60 -2.17 -3.58
N ALA A 83 4.80 -3.41 -3.10
CA ALA A 83 5.30 -4.50 -3.94
C ALA A 83 4.31 -4.83 -5.07
N PHE A 84 3.00 -4.80 -4.80
CA PHE A 84 1.98 -4.99 -5.83
C PHE A 84 2.05 -3.93 -6.92
N GLY A 85 2.11 -2.64 -6.54
CA GLY A 85 2.24 -1.53 -7.50
C GLY A 85 3.47 -1.68 -8.40
N ARG A 86 4.61 -2.08 -7.82
CA ARG A 86 5.86 -2.32 -8.57
C ARG A 86 5.78 -3.48 -9.56
N ILE A 87 5.04 -4.55 -9.23
CA ILE A 87 4.84 -5.69 -10.15
C ILE A 87 4.00 -5.24 -11.34
N VAL A 88 2.93 -4.48 -11.09
CA VAL A 88 2.03 -3.98 -12.15
C VAL A 88 2.76 -2.98 -13.05
N ASP A 89 3.52 -2.03 -12.50
CA ASP A 89 4.31 -1.05 -13.27
C ASP A 89 5.33 -1.73 -14.19
N ARG A 90 6.08 -2.71 -13.65
CA ARG A 90 7.05 -3.48 -14.45
C ARG A 90 6.38 -4.19 -15.63
N GLU A 91 5.24 -4.84 -15.39
CA GLU A 91 4.51 -5.58 -16.42
C GLU A 91 3.93 -4.64 -17.50
N LEU A 92 3.39 -3.48 -17.10
CA LEU A 92 2.87 -2.47 -18.03
C LEU A 92 3.98 -1.91 -18.92
N ARG A 93 5.13 -1.55 -18.33
CA ARG A 93 6.30 -1.05 -19.08
C ARG A 93 6.84 -2.11 -20.05
N GLU A 94 6.93 -3.36 -19.62
CA GLU A 94 7.41 -4.45 -20.46
C GLU A 94 6.50 -4.67 -21.67
N GLN A 95 5.19 -4.74 -21.45
CA GLN A 95 4.22 -4.91 -22.54
C GLN A 95 4.17 -3.71 -23.49
N PHE A 96 4.29 -2.49 -22.96
CA PHE A 96 4.36 -1.28 -23.78
C PHE A 96 5.59 -1.32 -24.70
N LEU A 97 6.77 -1.57 -24.14
CA LEU A 97 8.02 -1.61 -24.89
C LEU A 97 8.04 -2.75 -25.92
N GLN A 98 7.56 -3.94 -25.57
CA GLN A 98 7.45 -5.06 -26.52
C GLN A 98 6.58 -4.70 -27.73
N ARG A 99 5.45 -4.01 -27.52
CA ARG A 99 4.58 -3.55 -28.61
C ARG A 99 5.24 -2.46 -29.45
N VAL A 100 5.95 -1.53 -28.82
CA VAL A 100 6.65 -0.43 -29.52
C VAL A 100 7.78 -0.96 -30.40
N ILE A 101 8.55 -1.92 -29.92
CA ILE A 101 9.66 -2.51 -30.67
C ILE A 101 9.14 -3.37 -31.84
N GLY A 102 7.98 -4.01 -31.67
CA GLY A 102 7.35 -4.82 -32.73
C GLY A 102 6.63 -4.02 -33.83
N LEU A 103 6.48 -2.70 -33.68
CA LEU A 103 5.78 -1.87 -34.66
C LEU A 103 6.62 -1.67 -35.94
N PRO A 104 5.97 -1.64 -37.14
CA PRO A 104 6.66 -1.33 -38.38
C PRO A 104 7.37 0.02 -38.32
N ARG A 105 8.55 0.12 -38.96
CA ARG A 105 9.38 1.35 -38.97
C ARG A 105 8.64 2.60 -39.45
N THR A 106 7.59 2.44 -40.26
CA THR A 106 6.74 3.53 -40.75
C THR A 106 5.90 4.19 -39.66
N VAL A 107 5.64 3.49 -38.54
CA VAL A 107 4.88 4.01 -37.40
C VAL A 107 5.81 4.38 -36.26
N SER A 108 6.80 3.53 -35.94
CA SER A 108 7.77 3.82 -34.88
C SER A 108 8.73 4.96 -35.25
N GLY A 109 9.03 5.17 -36.53
CA GLY A 109 9.84 6.28 -37.00
C GLY A 109 9.17 7.66 -36.94
N LYS A 110 7.87 7.74 -36.61
CA LYS A 110 7.15 9.02 -36.44
C LYS A 110 7.45 9.69 -35.11
N TYR A 111 7.94 8.95 -34.13
CA TYR A 111 8.24 9.44 -32.79
C TYR A 111 9.72 9.22 -32.50
N SER A 112 10.35 10.20 -31.86
CA SER A 112 11.72 10.06 -31.39
C SER A 112 11.81 8.99 -30.28
N PRO A 113 12.96 8.31 -30.13
CA PRO A 113 13.18 7.40 -29.01
C PRO A 113 12.95 8.07 -27.63
N GLY A 114 13.24 9.36 -27.53
CA GLY A 114 13.01 10.17 -26.32
C GLY A 114 11.53 10.34 -26.01
N GLU A 115 10.68 10.61 -27.01
CA GLU A 115 9.23 10.70 -26.82
C GLU A 115 8.61 9.36 -26.43
N ILE A 116 9.11 8.26 -27.00
CA ILE A 116 8.67 6.91 -26.63
C ILE A 116 9.01 6.62 -25.16
N MET A 117 10.23 6.95 -24.72
CA MET A 117 10.65 6.77 -23.33
C MET A 117 9.90 7.70 -22.36
N ALA A 118 9.61 8.93 -22.79
CA ALA A 118 8.81 9.86 -22.01
C ALA A 118 7.41 9.31 -21.77
N ARG A 119 6.74 8.77 -22.80
CA ARG A 119 5.42 8.12 -22.67
C ARG A 119 5.48 6.85 -21.82
N ALA A 120 6.52 6.03 -21.97
CA ALA A 120 6.72 4.83 -21.18
C ALA A 120 6.94 5.12 -19.68
N THR A 121 7.42 6.32 -19.34
CA THR A 121 7.75 6.68 -17.97
C THR A 121 6.69 7.58 -17.36
N TYR A 122 6.43 8.74 -17.97
CA TYR A 122 5.51 9.75 -17.43
C TYR A 122 4.04 9.33 -17.56
N ASP A 123 3.60 8.85 -18.72
CA ASP A 123 2.18 8.52 -18.89
C ASP A 123 1.79 7.29 -18.04
N ILE A 124 2.70 6.31 -17.95
CA ILE A 124 2.48 5.11 -17.10
C ILE A 124 2.44 5.49 -15.62
N ASP A 125 3.35 6.35 -15.15
CA ASP A 125 3.37 6.82 -13.75
C ASP A 125 2.12 7.66 -13.43
N ASN A 126 1.67 8.50 -14.38
CA ASN A 126 0.48 9.33 -14.20
C ASN A 126 -0.82 8.51 -14.10
N ILE A 127 -0.92 7.37 -14.80
CA ILE A 127 -2.04 6.42 -14.66
C ILE A 127 -2.04 5.74 -13.29
N GLN A 128 -0.88 5.61 -12.64
CA GLN A 128 -0.77 5.00 -11.32
C GLN A 128 -1.16 5.95 -10.18
N THR A 129 -0.92 7.25 -10.35
CA THR A 129 -1.19 8.27 -9.31
C THR A 129 -2.57 8.92 -9.40
N ALA A 130 -3.25 8.81 -10.54
CA ALA A 130 -4.58 9.38 -10.79
C ALA A 130 -5.70 8.51 -10.21
#